data_AF-A0A7S0BJQ0-F1
#
_entry.id   AF-A0A7S0BJQ0-F1
#
_cell.length_a   1.000
_cell.length_b   1.000
_cell.length_c   1.000
_cell.angle_alpha   90.00
_cell.angle_beta   90.00
_cell.angle_gamma   90.00
#
_symmetry.space_group_name_H-M   'P 1'
#
loop_
_entity.id
_entity.type
_entity.pdbx_description
1 polymer ?
#
loop_
_entity_poly.entity_id
_entity_poly.type
_entity_poly.pdbx_seq_one_letter_code
_entity_poly.pdbx_strand_id
1 'polypeptide(L)'
;PPTSGQPTDLDMDPLLFCGNLILARRRAYPMQARGDSGAPLFRIVKSSKRAQQTINPIREFVQPDPPRKLPEGRSLIKLSNGDPTTYGNLRPPKEVVAHLASTITTGVADGYSLSMGSVAARSNIADWANGTAKRSSTS
;
A
#
# COMPACT_ATOMS: atom_id res chain seq x y z
N PRO A 1 -10.66 29.79 43.99
CA PRO A 1 -10.38 30.53 42.74
C PRO A 1 -8.91 30.40 42.30
N PRO A 2 -8.60 29.40 41.45
CA PRO A 2 -7.31 29.29 40.78
C PRO A 2 -7.39 29.81 39.34
N THR A 3 -6.37 30.57 38.95
CA THR A 3 -6.23 31.26 37.67
C THR A 3 -5.37 30.43 36.71
N SER A 4 -5.91 30.17 35.52
CA SER A 4 -5.25 29.97 34.21
C SER A 4 -4.06 28.99 34.08
N GLY A 5 -4.41 27.74 33.75
CA GLY A 5 -4.10 27.10 32.44
C GLY A 5 -2.69 27.18 31.87
N GLN A 6 -1.90 26.13 32.11
CA GLN A 6 -0.93 25.61 31.15
C GLN A 6 -1.37 24.19 30.74
N PRO A 7 -1.48 23.86 29.44
CA PRO A 7 -1.58 22.47 29.01
C PRO A 7 -0.16 21.92 28.84
N THR A 8 0.18 20.95 29.69
CA THR A 8 1.33 20.06 29.49
C THR A 8 1.05 19.15 28.30
N ASP A 9 1.99 19.16 27.36
CA ASP A 9 2.11 18.23 26.25
C ASP A 9 2.15 16.76 26.72
N LEU A 10 1.62 15.88 25.85
CA LEU A 10 1.74 14.42 25.82
C LEU A 10 0.73 13.58 26.62
N ASP A 11 -0.54 13.62 26.23
CA ASP A 11 -1.37 12.41 26.19
C ASP A 11 -1.81 12.16 24.74
N MET A 12 -0.94 11.49 23.99
CA MET A 12 -1.20 11.05 22.62
C MET A 12 -1.88 9.68 22.67
N ASP A 13 -3.21 9.65 22.50
CA ASP A 13 -3.93 8.41 22.26
C ASP A 13 -3.52 7.82 20.89
N PRO A 14 -2.91 6.63 20.82
CA PRO A 14 -2.40 6.04 19.57
C PRO A 14 -3.52 5.52 18.65
N LEU A 15 -4.79 5.64 19.06
CA LEU A 15 -5.96 5.12 18.33
C LEU A 15 -6.57 6.13 17.35
N LEU A 16 -6.08 7.37 17.29
CA LEU A 16 -6.60 8.40 16.39
C LEU A 16 -5.87 8.47 15.03
N PHE A 17 -4.90 7.59 14.77
CA PHE A 17 -4.05 7.69 13.57
C PHE A 17 -4.54 6.88 12.35
N CYS A 18 -5.45 5.91 12.50
CA CYS A 18 -5.73 4.99 11.38
C CYS A 18 -7.20 4.89 10.93
N GLY A 19 -8.18 5.38 11.70
CA GLY A 19 -9.56 4.87 11.56
C GLY A 19 -10.57 5.60 10.68
N ASN A 20 -10.23 6.68 9.96
CA ASN A 20 -11.26 7.56 9.36
C ASN A 20 -10.95 8.15 7.97
N LEU A 21 -9.96 7.61 7.24
CA LEU A 21 -9.44 8.31 6.06
C LEU A 21 -10.29 8.20 4.79
N ILE A 22 -11.24 7.27 4.70
CA ILE A 22 -11.91 6.98 3.41
C ILE A 22 -13.35 7.52 3.32
N LEU A 23 -14.15 7.52 4.41
CA LEU A 23 -15.54 8.04 4.36
C LEU A 23 -15.75 9.42 5.00
N ALA A 24 -14.83 9.91 5.83
CA ALA A 24 -14.94 11.24 6.46
C ALA A 24 -14.27 12.37 5.64
N ARG A 25 -13.77 12.10 4.43
CA ARG A 25 -13.00 13.06 3.59
C ARG A 25 -13.81 14.22 2.99
N ARG A 26 -15.03 14.48 3.49
CA ARG A 26 -15.76 15.75 3.27
C ARG A 26 -15.67 16.74 4.43
N ARG A 27 -15.06 16.38 5.57
CA ARG A 27 -14.85 17.32 6.69
C ARG A 27 -13.36 17.53 6.94
N ALA A 28 -12.94 18.76 6.61
CA ALA A 28 -11.83 19.53 7.15
C ALA A 28 -10.54 18.78 7.51
N TYR A 29 -9.47 19.00 6.73
CA TYR A 29 -8.11 18.92 7.26
C TYR A 29 -7.91 20.08 8.27
N PRO A 30 -7.72 19.83 9.59
CA PRO A 30 -7.39 20.89 10.53
C PRO A 30 -5.95 20.69 10.99
N MET A 31 -4.99 21.07 10.14
CA MET A 31 -3.66 21.50 10.59
C MET A 31 -3.08 22.34 9.47
N GLN A 32 -3.68 23.51 9.28
CA GLN A 32 -3.13 24.54 8.41
C GLN A 32 -2.05 25.21 9.23
N ALA A 33 -0.78 25.04 8.86
CA ALA A 33 0.25 25.98 9.26
C ALA A 33 -0.22 27.36 8.75
N ARG A 34 -0.68 28.19 9.68
CA ARG A 34 -1.16 29.55 9.41
C ARG A 34 0.05 30.46 9.48
N GLY A 35 0.22 31.31 8.48
CA GLY A 35 1.20 32.40 8.58
C GLY A 35 0.77 33.42 9.65
N ASP A 36 1.62 34.40 9.93
CA ASP A 36 1.39 35.43 10.97
C ASP A 36 0.06 36.21 10.80
N SER A 37 -0.49 36.21 9.58
CA SER A 37 -1.78 36.82 9.22
C SER A 37 -3.00 35.89 9.37
N GLY A 38 -2.81 34.65 9.85
CA GLY A 38 -3.86 33.64 9.93
C GLY A 38 -4.23 32.98 8.59
N ALA A 39 -3.62 33.42 7.49
CA ALA A 39 -3.82 32.86 6.15
C ALA A 39 -3.07 31.52 5.98
N PRO A 40 -3.61 30.57 5.18
CA PRO A 40 -2.91 29.32 4.89
C PRO A 40 -1.61 29.61 4.10
N LEU A 41 -0.50 28.98 4.51
CA LEU A 41 0.81 29.16 3.87
C LEU A 41 0.85 28.70 2.39
N PHE A 42 -0.11 27.87 1.96
CA PHE A 42 -0.19 27.38 0.59
C PHE A 42 -1.62 27.41 0.04
N ARG A 43 -1.74 27.55 -1.28
CA ARG A 43 -3.02 27.49 -2.00
C ARG A 43 -3.58 26.07 -1.97
N ILE A 44 -4.83 25.95 -1.55
CA ILE A 44 -5.58 24.68 -1.63
C ILE A 44 -5.96 24.43 -3.10
N VAL A 45 -5.36 23.39 -3.70
CA VAL A 45 -5.64 22.97 -5.07
C VAL A 45 -6.54 21.73 -5.05
N LYS A 46 -7.68 21.80 -5.76
CA LYS A 46 -8.60 20.65 -5.89
C LYS A 46 -8.01 19.59 -6.80
N SER A 47 -8.36 18.32 -6.55
CA SER A 47 -7.99 17.21 -7.43
C SER A 47 -8.71 17.28 -8.78
N SER A 48 -8.14 16.66 -9.81
CA SER A 48 -8.78 16.56 -11.12
C SER A 48 -10.04 15.67 -11.09
N LYS A 49 -10.92 15.85 -12.08
CA LYS A 49 -12.12 15.01 -12.25
C LYS A 49 -11.77 13.54 -12.42
N ARG A 50 -10.71 13.23 -13.20
CA ARG A 50 -10.23 11.86 -13.40
C ARG A 50 -9.81 11.19 -12.09
N ALA A 51 -9.12 11.92 -11.22
CA ALA A 51 -8.73 11.40 -9.91
C ALA A 51 -9.96 11.09 -9.04
N GLN A 52 -10.99 11.94 -9.06
CA GLN A 52 -12.22 11.73 -8.29
C GLN A 52 -13.04 10.53 -8.79
N GLN A 53 -12.90 10.17 -10.07
CA GLN A 53 -13.63 9.06 -10.70
C GLN A 53 -12.84 7.74 -10.72
N THR A 54 -11.59 7.73 -10.23
CA THR A 54 -10.78 6.50 -10.16
C THR A 54 -11.03 5.79 -8.84
N ILE A 55 -12.02 4.90 -8.81
CA ILE A 55 -12.47 4.19 -7.60
C ILE A 55 -12.17 2.69 -7.75
N ASN A 56 -11.66 2.06 -6.69
CA ASN A 56 -11.50 0.60 -6.59
C ASN A 56 -12.52 0.04 -5.58
N PRO A 57 -13.61 -0.61 -6.03
CA PRO A 57 -14.67 -1.09 -5.15
C PRO A 57 -14.21 -2.19 -4.18
N ILE A 58 -13.19 -2.99 -4.54
CA ILE A 58 -12.63 -4.00 -3.64
C ILE A 58 -11.96 -3.32 -2.44
N ARG A 59 -11.25 -2.21 -2.66
CA ARG A 59 -10.63 -1.46 -1.55
C ARG A 59 -11.67 -0.86 -0.62
N GLU A 60 -12.78 -0.37 -1.16
CA GLU A 60 -13.89 0.15 -0.35
C GLU A 60 -14.52 -0.92 0.54
N PHE A 61 -14.56 -2.18 0.09
CA PHE A 61 -15.09 -3.30 0.85
C PHE A 61 -14.09 -3.93 1.84
N VAL A 62 -12.82 -4.06 1.45
CA VAL A 62 -11.79 -4.81 2.21
C VAL A 62 -11.06 -3.92 3.23
N GLN A 63 -10.93 -2.62 2.97
CA GLN A 63 -10.19 -1.69 3.85
C GLN A 63 -10.94 -1.06 5.05
N PRO A 64 -12.29 -1.04 5.17
CA PRO A 64 -12.91 -0.33 6.28
C PRO A 64 -12.56 -0.99 7.64
N ASP A 65 -12.28 -0.13 8.62
CA ASP A 65 -11.80 -0.40 9.98
C ASP A 65 -12.82 -1.11 10.89
N PRO A 66 -12.42 -1.41 12.15
CA PRO A 66 -12.07 -2.73 12.68
C PRO A 66 -13.27 -3.69 12.70
N PRO A 67 -13.04 -5.01 12.86
CA PRO A 67 -14.13 -5.98 12.91
C PRO A 67 -15.21 -5.53 13.89
N ARG A 68 -16.46 -5.52 13.41
CA ARG A 68 -17.65 -5.57 14.29
C ARG A 68 -17.32 -6.57 15.40
N LYS A 69 -17.34 -6.13 16.66
CA LYS A 69 -16.88 -6.89 17.84
C LYS A 69 -17.10 -8.37 17.63
N LEU A 70 -16.02 -9.10 17.36
CA LEU A 70 -16.10 -10.55 17.21
C LEU A 70 -16.57 -11.10 18.56
N PRO A 71 -17.45 -12.11 18.56
CA PRO A 71 -17.83 -12.78 19.78
C PRO A 71 -16.58 -13.35 20.48
N GLU A 72 -16.61 -13.33 21.81
CA GLU A 72 -15.49 -13.75 22.64
C GLU A 72 -14.97 -15.14 22.25
N GLY A 73 -13.65 -15.29 22.19
CA GLY A 73 -12.99 -16.55 21.83
C GLY A 73 -12.91 -16.86 20.33
N ARG A 74 -13.39 -15.98 19.43
CA ARG A 74 -13.26 -16.18 17.97
C ARG A 74 -12.25 -15.25 17.34
N SER A 75 -11.35 -15.81 16.52
CA SER A 75 -10.44 -15.07 15.67
C SER A 75 -11.06 -14.80 14.30
N LEU A 76 -10.65 -13.69 13.67
CA LEU A 76 -11.06 -13.34 12.31
C LEU A 76 -10.25 -14.15 11.29
N ILE A 77 -10.92 -14.91 10.44
CA ILE A 77 -10.31 -15.53 9.25
C ILE A 77 -10.65 -14.65 8.04
N LYS A 78 -9.65 -14.02 7.45
CA LYS A 78 -9.85 -13.13 6.29
C LYS A 78 -9.83 -13.93 4.99
N LEU A 79 -11.03 -14.29 4.50
CA LEU A 79 -11.22 -14.96 3.20
C LEU A 79 -11.37 -13.99 2.03
N SER A 80 -11.54 -12.69 2.31
CA SER A 80 -11.67 -11.63 1.31
C SER A 80 -10.33 -11.15 0.74
N ASN A 81 -9.21 -11.63 1.30
CA ASN A 81 -7.89 -11.23 0.87
C ASN A 81 -7.40 -12.08 -0.31
N GLY A 82 -7.08 -11.44 -1.42
CA GLY A 82 -6.59 -12.09 -2.64
C GLY A 82 -5.07 -12.29 -2.71
N ASP A 83 -4.34 -11.88 -1.67
CA ASP A 83 -2.89 -12.08 -1.61
C ASP A 83 -2.54 -13.51 -1.15
N PRO A 84 -1.94 -14.35 -2.02
CA PRO A 84 -1.59 -15.73 -1.69
C PRO A 84 -0.46 -15.84 -0.66
N THR A 85 0.28 -14.76 -0.40
CA THR A 85 1.46 -14.77 0.48
C THR A 85 1.15 -14.50 1.95
N THR A 86 -0.07 -14.06 2.26
CA THR A 86 -0.43 -13.55 3.59
C THR A 86 -0.23 -14.53 4.74
N TYR A 87 -0.39 -15.85 4.50
CA TYR A 87 -0.23 -16.88 5.54
C TYR A 87 1.12 -17.62 5.45
N GLY A 88 1.98 -17.28 4.48
CA GLY A 88 3.33 -17.86 4.33
C GLY A 88 3.38 -19.32 3.90
N ASN A 89 2.24 -19.93 3.60
CA ASN A 89 2.10 -21.30 3.09
C ASN A 89 2.46 -21.42 1.60
N LEU A 90 2.33 -20.33 0.83
CA LEU A 90 2.73 -20.26 -0.57
C LEU A 90 4.01 -19.42 -0.69
N ARG A 91 5.14 -20.10 -0.93
CA ARG A 91 6.45 -19.48 -1.08
C ARG A 91 6.87 -19.44 -2.56
N PRO A 92 7.60 -18.40 -3.00
CA PRO A 92 8.16 -18.39 -4.34
C PRO A 92 9.19 -19.53 -4.50
N PRO A 93 9.39 -20.05 -5.73
CA PRO A 93 10.45 -21.02 -6.01
C PRO A 93 11.83 -20.49 -5.62
N LYS A 94 12.70 -21.38 -5.12
CA LYS A 94 14.04 -20.99 -4.62
C LYS A 94 14.93 -20.42 -5.73
N GLU A 95 14.78 -20.95 -6.93
CA GLU A 95 15.51 -20.55 -8.14
C GLU A 95 15.24 -19.07 -8.44
N VAL A 96 13.98 -18.65 -8.36
CA VAL A 96 13.58 -17.26 -8.61
C VAL A 96 14.22 -16.33 -7.58
N VAL A 97 14.22 -16.70 -6.30
CA VAL A 97 14.83 -15.91 -5.22
C VAL A 97 16.35 -15.81 -5.43
N ALA A 98 17.02 -16.91 -5.79
CA ALA A 98 18.45 -16.94 -6.04
C ALA A 98 18.85 -16.08 -7.25
N HIS A 99 18.13 -16.19 -8.37
CA HIS A 99 18.38 -15.38 -9.56
C HIS A 99 18.16 -13.89 -9.28
N LEU A 100 17.10 -13.52 -8.57
CA LEU A 100 16.86 -12.13 -8.19
C LEU A 100 17.98 -11.58 -7.29
N ALA A 101 18.38 -12.35 -6.27
CA ALA A 101 19.49 -11.97 -5.40
C ALA A 101 20.79 -11.76 -6.19
N SER A 102 21.13 -12.67 -7.10
CA SER A 102 22.32 -12.54 -7.95
C SER A 102 22.28 -11.28 -8.82
N THR A 103 21.12 -10.96 -9.37
CA THR A 103 20.94 -9.78 -10.24
C THR A 103 21.15 -8.48 -9.47
N ILE A 104 20.67 -8.42 -8.23
CA ILE A 104 20.89 -7.27 -7.35
C ILE A 104 22.37 -7.16 -6.98
N THR A 105 23.04 -8.28 -6.65
CA THR A 105 24.45 -8.24 -6.25
C THR A 105 25.41 -7.86 -7.37
N THR A 106 25.06 -8.10 -8.63
CA THR A 106 25.93 -7.76 -9.77
C THR A 106 25.83 -6.29 -10.20
N GLY A 107 24.75 -5.60 -9.82
CA GLY A 107 24.50 -4.19 -10.19
C GLY A 107 24.30 -3.95 -11.69
N VAL A 108 24.13 -5.01 -12.49
CA VAL A 108 24.05 -4.92 -13.96
C VAL A 108 22.67 -4.46 -14.44
N ALA A 109 21.64 -4.58 -13.59
CA ALA A 109 20.24 -4.35 -13.98
C ALA A 109 19.57 -3.14 -13.30
N ASP A 110 20.37 -2.21 -12.74
CA ASP A 110 19.85 -1.08 -11.96
C ASP A 110 19.44 0.14 -12.80
N GLY A 111 19.72 0.11 -14.10
CA GLY A 111 19.43 1.19 -15.05
C GLY A 111 17.98 1.25 -15.52
N TYR A 112 17.64 2.30 -16.27
CA TYR A 112 16.34 2.41 -16.92
C TYR A 112 16.17 1.34 -18.00
N SER A 113 15.07 0.59 -17.92
CA SER A 113 14.60 -0.26 -19.00
C SER A 113 13.65 0.50 -19.92
N LEU A 114 13.43 -0.05 -21.11
CA LEU A 114 12.30 0.35 -21.97
C LEU A 114 10.99 0.23 -21.19
N SER A 115 10.03 1.12 -21.43
CA SER A 115 8.70 1.15 -20.79
C SER A 115 7.90 -0.14 -21.03
N MET A 116 8.20 -0.85 -22.11
CA MET A 116 7.60 -2.13 -22.47
C MET A 116 8.29 -3.34 -21.81
N GLY A 117 9.35 -3.12 -21.02
CA GLY A 117 10.20 -4.16 -20.45
C GLY A 117 11.40 -4.55 -21.34
N SER A 118 12.31 -5.37 -20.79
CA SER A 118 13.50 -5.82 -21.50
C SER A 118 13.15 -6.81 -22.63
N VAL A 119 13.96 -6.82 -23.69
CA VAL A 119 13.75 -7.76 -24.83
C VAL A 119 13.81 -9.21 -24.33
N ALA A 120 14.78 -9.54 -23.48
CA ALA A 120 14.93 -10.87 -22.91
C ALA A 120 13.69 -11.32 -22.10
N ALA A 121 13.13 -10.44 -21.25
CA ALA A 121 11.93 -10.76 -20.49
C ALA A 121 10.74 -11.04 -21.41
N ARG A 122 10.54 -10.21 -22.44
CA ARG A 122 9.43 -10.38 -23.39
C ARG A 122 9.55 -11.67 -24.21
N SER A 123 10.75 -12.01 -24.68
CA SER A 123 11.01 -13.27 -25.39
C SER A 123 10.73 -14.48 -24.50
N ASN A 124 11.20 -14.48 -23.25
CA ASN A 124 10.95 -15.59 -22.32
C ASN A 124 9.46 -15.77 -22.00
N ILE A 125 8.71 -14.68 -21.87
CA ILE A 125 7.24 -14.73 -21.68
C ILE A 125 6.56 -15.33 -22.91
N ALA A 126 6.98 -14.94 -24.12
CA ALA A 126 6.44 -15.49 -25.37
C ALA A 126 6.72 -16.99 -25.48
N ASP A 127 7.95 -17.43 -25.18
CA ASP A 127 8.30 -18.85 -25.20
C ASP A 127 7.51 -19.66 -24.16
N TRP A 128 7.33 -19.11 -22.96
CA TRP A 128 6.55 -19.78 -21.91
C TRP A 128 5.07 -19.91 -22.29
N ALA A 129 4.47 -18.84 -22.82
CA ALA A 129 3.08 -18.84 -23.26
C ALA A 129 2.84 -19.79 -24.45
N ASN A 130 3.81 -19.90 -25.37
CA ASN A 130 3.76 -20.82 -26.50
C ASN A 130 4.10 -22.27 -26.11
N GLY A 131 4.48 -22.53 -24.86
CA GLY A 131 4.91 -23.84 -24.38
C GLY A 131 6.26 -24.29 -24.95
N THR A 132 6.99 -23.42 -25.64
CA THR A 132 8.32 -23.67 -26.21
C THR A 132 9.45 -23.40 -25.20
N ALA A 133 9.13 -22.80 -24.05
CA ALA A 133 10.09 -22.61 -22.98
C ALA A 133 10.68 -23.94 -22.52
N LYS A 134 12.01 -24.02 -22.52
CA LYS A 134 12.75 -25.13 -21.93
C LYS A 134 12.44 -25.15 -20.43
N ARG A 135 11.67 -26.15 -19.99
CA ARG A 135 11.50 -26.41 -18.56
C ARG A 135 12.86 -26.80 -18.01
N SER A 136 13.36 -26.07 -17.04
CA SER A 136 14.54 -26.52 -16.29
C SER A 136 14.17 -27.85 -15.64
N SER A 137 14.82 -28.93 -16.07
CA SER A 137 14.70 -30.25 -15.48
C SER A 137 15.30 -30.19 -14.07
N THR A 138 14.46 -30.17 -13.05
CA THR A 138 14.91 -30.29 -11.66
C THR A 138 15.20 -31.78 -11.40
N SER A 139 16.48 -32.13 -11.30
CA SER A 139 16.98 -33.39 -10.73
C SER A 139 17.12 -33.28 -9.22
#